data_AF-A0A7R9YLW8-F1
#
_entry.id   AF-A0A7R9YLW8-F1
#
_cell.length_a   1.000
_cell.length_b   1.000
_cell.length_c   1.000
_cell.angle_alpha   90.00
_cell.angle_beta   90.00
_cell.angle_gamma   90.00
#
_symmetry.space_group_name_H-M   'P 1'
#
loop_
_entity.id
_entity.type
_entity.pdbx_description
1 polymer ?
#
loop_
_entity_poly.entity_id
_entity_poly.type
_entity_poly.pdbx_seq_one_letter_code
_entity_poly.pdbx_strand_id
1 'polypeptide(L)'
;NIFSPVQDTGVSLDELRRIGKVISTIPLPVSQPHRKIKEIYEQRAKMVATGENLDWAMAEQLAFGSLLSENIHVRISGQDVERGTFSHRHAVVHDQVSGEKVMPLSMIGSDQAAFMACNSSLS
;
A
#
# COMPACT_ATOMS: atom_id res chain seq x y z
N ASN A 1 -21.49 3.83 -26.36
CA ASN A 1 -21.91 4.10 -24.98
C ASN A 1 -20.64 4.09 -24.13
N ILE A 2 -20.19 5.24 -23.63
CA ILE A 2 -18.78 5.44 -23.17
C ILE A 2 -18.60 5.14 -21.67
N PHE A 3 -19.64 4.63 -21.00
CA PHE A 3 -19.60 4.32 -19.58
C PHE A 3 -19.69 2.81 -19.37
N SER A 4 -18.76 2.27 -18.58
CA SER A 4 -18.86 0.91 -18.06
C SER A 4 -20.10 0.80 -17.17
N PRO A 5 -20.82 -0.34 -17.19
CA PRO A 5 -21.85 -0.60 -16.20
C PRO A 5 -21.29 -0.49 -14.78
N VAL A 6 -22.16 -0.14 -13.83
CA VAL A 6 -21.83 -0.14 -12.39
C VAL A 6 -21.43 -1.56 -12.02
N GLN A 7 -20.21 -1.71 -11.51
CA GLN A 7 -19.69 -2.96 -10.97
C GLN A 7 -19.81 -2.92 -9.46
N ASP A 8 -20.11 -4.07 -8.85
CA ASP A 8 -19.95 -4.22 -7.41
C ASP A 8 -18.45 -4.37 -7.11
N THR A 9 -17.89 -3.36 -6.43
CA THR A 9 -16.47 -3.30 -6.05
C THR A 9 -16.30 -3.37 -4.54
N GLY A 10 -17.37 -3.69 -3.80
CA GLY A 10 -17.31 -3.87 -2.36
C GLY A 10 -16.43 -5.05 -1.97
N VAL A 11 -15.61 -4.86 -0.94
CA VAL A 11 -14.78 -5.91 -0.34
C VAL A 11 -15.26 -6.11 1.10
N SER A 12 -15.24 -7.36 1.58
CA SER A 12 -15.66 -7.64 2.95
C SER A 12 -14.79 -6.87 3.96
N LEU A 13 -15.40 -6.40 5.04
CA LEU A 13 -14.69 -5.62 6.05
C LEU A 13 -13.56 -6.42 6.71
N ASP A 14 -13.74 -7.73 6.89
CA ASP A 14 -12.72 -8.60 7.46
C ASP A 14 -11.50 -8.72 6.54
N GLU A 15 -11.72 -8.78 5.22
CA GLU A 15 -10.64 -8.78 4.25
C GLU A 15 -9.90 -7.44 4.21
N LEU A 16 -10.63 -6.32 4.24
CA LEU A 16 -10.04 -4.98 4.34
C LEU A 16 -9.22 -4.81 5.62
N ARG A 17 -9.68 -5.34 6.76
CA ARG A 17 -8.93 -5.34 8.02
C ARG A 17 -7.68 -6.21 7.96
N ARG A 18 -7.77 -7.38 7.33
CA ARG A 18 -6.62 -8.29 7.11
C ARG A 18 -5.53 -7.61 6.30
N ILE A 19 -5.89 -7.06 5.14
CA ILE A 19 -4.98 -6.30 4.27
C ILE A 19 -4.44 -5.09 5.03
N GLY A 20 -5.35 -4.31 5.64
CA GLY A 20 -5.03 -3.11 6.42
C GLY A 20 -3.96 -3.35 7.47
N LYS A 21 -4.04 -4.45 8.22
CA LYS A 21 -3.04 -4.83 9.23
C LYS A 21 -1.66 -5.03 8.62
N VAL A 22 -1.56 -5.67 7.46
CA VAL A 22 -0.27 -5.87 6.76
C VAL A 22 0.31 -4.54 6.30
N ILE A 23 -0.46 -3.73 5.58
CA ILE A 23 0.03 -2.48 4.97
C ILE A 23 0.26 -1.34 5.99
N SER A 24 -0.24 -1.48 7.21
CA SER A 24 -0.01 -0.58 8.33
C SER A 24 1.07 -1.08 9.32
N THR A 25 1.69 -2.23 9.05
CA THR A 25 2.81 -2.76 9.83
C THR A 25 4.11 -2.54 9.08
N ILE A 26 5.13 -1.98 9.75
CA ILE A 26 6.46 -1.82 9.13
C ILE A 26 6.96 -3.22 8.73
N PRO A 27 7.25 -3.46 7.44
CA PRO A 27 7.57 -4.78 6.97
C PRO A 27 8.99 -5.20 7.37
N LEU A 28 9.18 -6.46 7.73
CA LEU A 28 10.53 -7.03 7.81
C LEU A 28 11.14 -7.14 6.40
N PRO A 29 12.47 -6.97 6.23
CA PRO A 29 13.50 -6.75 7.26
C PRO A 29 13.70 -5.30 7.75
N VAL A 30 12.82 -4.35 7.39
CA VAL A 30 13.02 -2.93 7.77
C VAL A 30 13.01 -2.76 9.29
N SER A 31 14.17 -2.41 9.84
CA SER A 31 14.40 -2.25 11.28
C SER A 31 14.54 -0.77 11.67
N GLN A 32 15.10 0.05 10.78
CA GLN A 32 15.35 1.47 10.99
C GLN A 32 14.69 2.32 9.90
N PRO A 33 13.35 2.39 9.84
CA PRO A 33 12.69 3.33 8.93
C PRO A 33 12.88 4.77 9.41
N HIS A 34 12.81 5.73 8.49
CA HIS A 34 12.85 7.15 8.80
C HIS A 34 11.74 7.52 9.80
N ARG A 35 12.01 8.45 10.73
CA ARG A 35 11.08 8.86 11.80
C ARG A 35 9.67 9.18 11.29
N LYS A 36 9.56 9.91 10.18
CA LYS A 36 8.26 10.26 9.58
C LYS A 36 7.48 9.05 9.07
N ILE A 37 8.18 8.01 8.60
CA ILE A 37 7.53 6.77 8.15
C ILE A 37 6.93 6.02 9.34
N LYS A 38 7.62 5.99 10.49
CA LYS A 38 7.05 5.41 11.73
C LYS A 38 5.73 6.09 12.11
N GLU A 39 5.72 7.42 12.13
CA GLU A 39 4.50 8.20 12.41
C GLU A 39 3.35 7.88 11.43
N ILE A 40 3.66 7.76 10.13
CA ILE A 40 2.66 7.42 9.10
C ILE A 40 2.09 6.02 9.34
N TYR A 41 2.93 5.05 9.68
CA TYR A 41 2.48 3.68 9.95
C TYR A 41 1.66 3.58 11.23
N GLU A 42 2.01 4.31 12.28
CA GLU A 42 1.20 4.43 13.50
C GLU A 42 -0.18 5.03 13.20
N GLN A 43 -0.24 6.07 12.36
CA GLN A 43 -1.50 6.66 11.91
C GLN A 43 -2.36 5.68 11.11
N ARG A 44 -1.75 4.95 10.16
CA ARG A 44 -2.44 3.91 9.39
C ARG A 44 -2.95 2.79 10.29
N ALA A 45 -2.16 2.34 11.25
CA ALA A 45 -2.56 1.30 12.20
C ALA A 45 -3.77 1.76 13.03
N LYS A 46 -3.80 3.04 13.43
CA LYS A 46 -4.98 3.64 14.08
C LYS A 46 -6.19 3.65 13.17
N MET A 47 -6.06 4.09 11.91
CA MET A 47 -7.16 4.08 10.92
C MET A 47 -7.74 2.68 10.73
N VAL A 48 -6.89 1.66 10.65
CA VAL A 48 -7.32 0.25 10.52
C VAL A 48 -8.03 -0.23 11.78
N ALA A 49 -7.50 0.11 12.96
CA ALA A 49 -8.06 -0.32 14.23
C ALA A 49 -9.44 0.31 14.51
N THR A 50 -9.61 1.60 14.20
CA THR A 50 -10.87 2.31 14.43
C THR A 50 -11.85 2.16 13.27
N GLY A 51 -11.37 1.97 12.04
CA GLY A 51 -12.19 2.01 10.83
C GLY A 51 -12.67 3.41 10.46
N GLU A 52 -12.07 4.45 11.04
CA GLU A 52 -12.50 5.84 10.88
C GLU A 52 -11.40 6.71 10.29
N ASN A 53 -11.80 7.80 9.61
CA ASN A 53 -10.90 8.81 9.07
C ASN A 53 -9.79 8.25 8.15
N LEU A 54 -10.14 7.25 7.33
CA LEU A 54 -9.24 6.74 6.30
C LEU A 54 -8.90 7.87 5.33
N ASP A 55 -7.60 8.14 5.18
CA ASP A 55 -7.12 9.09 4.19
C ASP A 55 -7.01 8.47 2.80
N TRP A 56 -6.67 9.31 1.82
CA TRP A 56 -6.55 8.90 0.43
C TRP A 56 -5.51 7.79 0.22
N ALA A 57 -4.37 7.87 0.90
CA ALA A 57 -3.30 6.89 0.73
C ALA A 57 -3.69 5.54 1.33
N MET A 58 -4.39 5.53 2.46
CA MET A 58 -4.89 4.31 3.07
C MET A 58 -5.94 3.63 2.18
N ALA A 59 -6.90 4.40 1.64
CA ALA A 59 -7.90 3.88 0.72
C ALA A 59 -7.27 3.35 -0.58
N GLU A 60 -6.29 4.06 -1.16
CA GLU A 60 -5.52 3.62 -2.33
C GLU A 60 -4.83 2.27 -2.07
N GLN A 61 -4.14 2.13 -0.93
CA GLN A 61 -3.45 0.88 -0.60
C GLN A 61 -4.41 -0.27 -0.33
N LEU A 62 -5.58 -0.03 0.29
CA LEU A 62 -6.61 -1.06 0.46
C LEU A 62 -7.14 -1.55 -0.89
N ALA A 63 -7.39 -0.64 -1.83
CA ALA A 63 -7.84 -0.99 -3.18
C ALA A 63 -6.80 -1.80 -3.95
N PHE A 64 -5.51 -1.43 -3.86
CA PHE A 64 -4.45 -2.27 -4.45
C PHE A 64 -4.38 -3.64 -3.76
N GLY A 65 -4.45 -3.66 -2.43
CA GLY A 65 -4.37 -4.90 -1.68
C GLY A 65 -5.51 -5.88 -1.95
N SER A 66 -6.73 -5.38 -2.20
CA SER A 66 -7.87 -6.24 -2.54
C SER A 66 -7.70 -6.86 -3.93
N LEU A 67 -7.29 -6.07 -4.93
CA LEU A 67 -6.97 -6.58 -6.26
C LEU A 67 -5.90 -7.67 -6.21
N LEU A 68 -4.83 -7.43 -5.43
CA LEU A 68 -3.74 -8.40 -5.28
C LEU A 68 -4.22 -9.70 -4.62
N SER A 69 -5.13 -9.61 -3.66
CA SER A 69 -5.71 -10.78 -2.97
C SER A 69 -6.67 -11.56 -3.89
N GLU A 70 -7.29 -10.89 -4.86
CA GLU A 70 -8.08 -11.50 -5.95
C GLU A 70 -7.22 -11.99 -7.12
N ASN A 71 -5.89 -12.05 -6.94
CA ASN A 71 -4.93 -12.47 -7.95
C ASN A 71 -4.90 -11.57 -9.21
N ILE A 72 -5.17 -10.28 -9.03
CA ILE A 72 -5.07 -9.26 -10.07
C ILE A 72 -3.78 -8.45 -9.85
N HIS A 73 -2.87 -8.51 -10.82
CA HIS A 73 -1.59 -7.82 -10.78
C HIS A 73 -1.76 -6.29 -10.83
N VAL A 74 -1.03 -5.57 -9.96
CA VAL A 74 -1.03 -4.12 -9.92
C VAL A 74 0.38 -3.58 -10.19
N ARG A 75 0.50 -2.73 -11.21
CA ARG A 75 1.73 -1.99 -11.52
C ARG A 75 1.44 -0.49 -11.56
N ILE A 76 2.19 0.27 -10.78
CA ILE A 76 2.22 1.74 -10.83
C ILE A 76 3.60 2.18 -11.32
N SER A 77 3.62 3.07 -12.31
CA SER A 77 4.85 3.58 -12.91
C SER A 77 4.76 5.09 -13.09
N GLY A 78 5.83 5.79 -12.76
CA GLY A 78 5.90 7.24 -12.88
C GLY A 78 7.01 7.82 -12.01
N GLN A 79 7.27 9.12 -12.11
CA GLN A 79 8.30 9.77 -11.30
C GLN A 79 7.87 9.79 -9.83
N ASP A 80 8.78 9.39 -8.94
CA ASP A 80 8.58 9.36 -7.49
C ASP A 80 7.34 8.57 -7.01
N VAL A 81 6.77 7.66 -7.82
CA VAL A 81 5.54 6.94 -7.45
C VAL A 81 5.68 6.05 -6.22
N GLU A 82 6.89 5.52 -5.95
CA GLU A 82 7.16 4.68 -4.78
C GLU A 82 6.87 5.42 -3.46
N ARG A 83 7.30 6.68 -3.37
CA ARG A 83 7.02 7.58 -2.23
C ARG A 83 5.67 8.31 -2.40
N GLY A 84 5.34 8.61 -3.65
CA GLY A 84 4.36 9.63 -4.04
C GLY A 84 5.01 11.01 -4.02
N THR A 85 4.71 11.83 -5.04
CA THR A 85 5.21 13.22 -5.16
C THR A 85 4.93 14.04 -3.90
N PHE A 86 3.71 13.92 -3.37
CA PHE A 86 3.30 14.62 -2.13
C PHE A 86 3.64 13.84 -0.84
N SER A 87 4.54 12.85 -0.91
CA SER A 87 4.92 12.00 0.22
C SER A 87 3.73 11.39 0.98
N HIS A 88 2.69 10.98 0.25
CA HIS A 88 1.48 10.39 0.83
C HIS A 88 1.49 8.86 0.74
N ARG A 89 2.07 8.29 -0.33
CA ARG A 89 1.88 6.88 -0.68
C ARG A 89 2.76 5.94 0.12
N HIS A 90 4.08 6.13 0.10
CA HIS A 90 5.04 5.23 0.75
C HIS A 90 4.76 3.74 0.46
N ALA A 91 4.56 3.40 -0.82
CA ALA A 91 4.37 2.04 -1.31
C ALA A 91 5.66 1.21 -1.23
N VAL A 92 6.82 1.88 -1.17
CA VAL A 92 8.11 1.30 -0.83
C VAL A 92 8.60 1.92 0.48
N VAL A 93 8.98 1.07 1.42
CA VAL A 93 9.62 1.46 2.67
C VAL A 93 11.11 1.20 2.58
N HIS A 94 11.90 2.17 3.02
CA HIS A 94 13.35 2.10 3.03
C HIS A 94 13.87 1.97 4.47
N ASP A 95 14.79 1.03 4.69
CA ASP A 95 15.63 1.01 5.88
C ASP A 95 16.76 2.04 5.74
N GLN A 96 16.94 2.91 6.75
CA GLN A 96 17.94 3.99 6.72
C GLN A 96 19.37 3.48 6.91
N VAL A 97 19.56 2.28 7.44
CA VAL A 97 20.88 1.71 7.76
C VAL A 97 21.30 0.67 6.74
N SER A 98 20.44 -0.31 6.45
CA SER A 98 20.77 -1.35 5.46
C SER A 98 20.57 -0.89 4.01
N GLY A 99 19.75 0.15 3.79
CA GLY A 99 19.35 0.59 2.46
C GLY A 99 18.34 -0.34 1.78
N GLU A 100 17.89 -1.39 2.47
CA GLU A 100 16.90 -2.33 1.97
C GLU A 100 15.57 -1.63 1.68
N LYS A 101 14.89 -2.15 0.66
CA LYS A 101 13.59 -1.66 0.20
C LYS A 101 12.58 -2.79 0.28
N VAL A 102 11.43 -2.51 0.88
CA VAL A 102 10.35 -3.48 0.98
C VAL A 102 9.04 -2.85 0.54
N MET A 103 8.27 -3.60 -0.24
CA MET A 103 6.90 -3.25 -0.63
C MET A 103 5.92 -3.99 0.28
N PRO A 104 5.27 -3.33 1.25
CA PRO A 104 4.32 -4.00 2.14
C PRO A 104 3.17 -4.68 1.40
N LEU A 105 2.75 -4.11 0.27
CA LEU A 105 1.71 -4.69 -0.59
C LEU A 105 2.10 -6.04 -1.20
N SER A 106 3.39 -6.40 -1.22
CA SER A 106 3.88 -7.71 -1.66
C SER A 106 3.88 -8.77 -0.55
N MET A 107 3.35 -8.46 0.64
CA MET A 107 3.36 -9.33 1.84
C MET A 107 1.97 -9.62 2.40
N ILE A 108 0.92 -9.40 1.61
CA ILE A 108 -0.49 -9.59 1.98
C ILE A 108 -0.82 -11.08 2.17
N GLY A 109 -0.28 -11.98 1.34
CA GLY A 109 -0.56 -13.42 1.42
C GLY A 109 0.34 -14.23 0.49
N SER A 110 0.38 -15.56 0.65
CA SER A 110 1.22 -16.43 -0.18
C SER A 110 0.73 -16.54 -1.63
N ASP A 111 -0.57 -16.47 -1.83
CA ASP A 111 -1.22 -16.72 -3.13
C ASP A 111 -1.61 -15.41 -3.85
N GLN A 112 -1.11 -14.27 -3.38
CA GLN A 112 -1.42 -12.97 -3.97
C GLN A 112 -0.75 -12.77 -5.33
N ALA A 113 -1.33 -11.92 -6.17
CA ALA A 113 -0.65 -11.41 -7.35
C ALA A 113 0.50 -10.46 -7.00
N ALA A 114 1.39 -10.23 -7.96
CA ALA A 114 2.51 -9.32 -7.77
C ALA A 114 2.06 -7.84 -7.71
N PHE A 115 2.77 -7.07 -6.91
CA PHE A 115 2.68 -5.62 -6.86
C PHE A 115 4.01 -5.03 -7.33
N MET A 116 3.95 -4.02 -8.20
CA MET A 116 5.13 -3.31 -8.69
C MET A 116 4.92 -1.80 -8.60
N ALA A 117 5.71 -1.13 -7.76
CA ALA A 117 5.90 0.31 -7.84
C ALA A 117 7.24 0.60 -8.52
N CYS A 118 7.21 1.36 -9.62
CA CYS A 118 8.38 1.64 -10.43
C CYS A 118 8.57 3.15 -10.60
N ASN A 119 9.59 3.72 -9.96
CA ASN A 119 10.02 5.08 -10.28
C ASN A 119 10.53 5.13 -11.73
N SER A 120 9.88 5.94 -12.58
CA SER A 120 10.31 6.14 -13.96
C SER A 120 11.41 7.20 -14.06
N SER A 121 12.11 7.20 -15.19
CA SER A 121 13.00 8.30 -15.59
C SER A 121 12.24 9.61 -15.78
N LEU A 122 12.99 10.71 -15.89
CA LEU A 122 12.47 12.02 -16.27
C LEU A 122 12.25 12.06 -17.79
N SER A 123 11.03 11.76 -18.25
CA SER A 123 10.64 11.63 -19.66
C SER A 123 9.48 12.55 -20.03
#